data_AF-A0A5S3VT97-F1
#
_entry.id   AF-A0A5S3VT97-F1
#
_cell.length_a   1.000
_cell.length_b   1.000
_cell.length_c   1.000
_cell.angle_alpha   90.00
_cell.angle_beta   90.00
_cell.angle_gamma   90.00
#
_symmetry.space_group_name_H-M   'P 1'
#
loop_
_entity.id
_entity.type
_entity.pdbx_description
1 polymer ?
#
loop_
_entity_poly.entity_id
_entity_poly.type
_entity_poly.pdbx_seq_one_letter_code
_entity_poly.pdbx_strand_id
1 'polypeptide(L)'
;MEYQFIRDPISGLRIKISSEHAIIGRWLNEEIGKDKVAMVQALISSVSSSFEPVTLKGQEIDLILSKDEALFEAHALHQDNEDILAYQDDELMLEENDLSSGCGFEDFVDLINSWHEFSAGR
;
A
#
# COMPACT_ATOMS: atom_id res chain seq x y z
N MET A 1 -1.62 -4.16 -12.78
CA MET A 1 -2.29 -3.15 -11.91
C MET A 1 -2.42 -1.81 -12.64
N GLU A 2 -3.58 -1.15 -12.59
CA GLU A 2 -3.80 0.13 -13.29
C GLU A 2 -3.73 1.31 -12.32
N TYR A 3 -2.92 2.33 -12.63
CA TYR A 3 -2.75 3.51 -11.78
C TYR A 3 -2.45 4.79 -12.57
N GLN A 4 -2.66 5.94 -11.92
CA GLN A 4 -2.36 7.27 -12.42
C GLN A 4 -1.72 8.13 -11.33
N PHE A 5 -0.61 8.78 -11.64
CA PHE A 5 -0.01 9.78 -10.77
C PHE A 5 -0.55 11.18 -11.04
N ILE A 6 -0.76 11.96 -9.98
CA ILE A 6 -1.38 13.27 -10.01
C ILE A 6 -0.45 14.26 -9.31
N ARG A 7 -0.15 15.37 -9.99
CA ARG A 7 0.50 16.55 -9.39
C ARG A 7 -0.55 17.61 -9.20
N ASP A 8 -0.96 17.82 -7.96
CA ASP A 8 -1.91 18.85 -7.62
C ASP A 8 -1.22 19.99 -6.85
N PRO A 9 -1.36 21.26 -7.26
CA PRO A 9 -0.67 22.38 -6.64
C PRO A 9 -1.14 22.67 -5.21
N ILE A 10 -2.28 22.12 -4.78
CA ILE A 10 -2.86 22.35 -3.45
C ILE A 10 -2.55 21.16 -2.53
N SER A 11 -2.76 19.95 -3.04
CA SER A 11 -2.81 18.70 -2.27
C SER A 11 -1.59 17.80 -2.47
N GLY A 12 -0.63 18.24 -3.31
CA GLY A 12 0.66 17.60 -3.50
C GLY A 12 0.67 16.49 -4.55
N LEU A 13 1.61 15.57 -4.38
CA LEU A 13 1.76 14.39 -5.24
C LEU A 13 0.85 13.29 -4.71
N ARG A 14 0.09 12.64 -5.59
CA ARG A 14 -0.80 11.54 -5.21
C ARG A 14 -0.85 10.46 -6.29
N ILE A 15 -1.23 9.25 -5.91
CA ILE A 15 -1.58 8.15 -6.81
C ILE A 15 -3.10 7.86 -6.74
N LYS A 16 -3.70 7.55 -7.89
CA LYS A 16 -4.98 6.84 -7.97
C LYS A 16 -4.75 5.47 -8.57
N ILE A 17 -5.39 4.46 -8.02
CA ILE A 17 -5.25 3.06 -8.40
C ILE A 17 -6.63 2.44 -8.59
N SER A 18 -6.74 1.36 -9.37
CA SER A 18 -8.01 0.64 -9.53
C SER A 18 -8.53 0.12 -8.18
N SER A 19 -9.86 0.01 -8.05
CA SER A 19 -10.51 -0.39 -6.79
C SER A 19 -10.02 -1.74 -6.24
N GLU A 20 -9.65 -2.67 -7.12
CA GLU A 20 -9.09 -3.99 -6.74
C GLU A 20 -7.79 -3.88 -5.92
N HIS A 21 -7.06 -2.78 -6.07
CA HIS A 21 -5.80 -2.51 -5.37
C HIS A 21 -5.86 -1.20 -4.57
N ALA A 22 -7.07 -0.75 -4.17
CA ALA A 22 -7.30 0.53 -3.52
C ALA A 22 -6.39 0.75 -2.30
N ILE A 23 -6.21 -0.28 -1.47
CA ILE A 23 -5.36 -0.24 -0.28
C ILE A 23 -3.88 0.06 -0.60
N ILE A 24 -3.36 -0.40 -1.75
CA ILE A 24 -1.99 -0.10 -2.18
C ILE A 24 -1.83 1.40 -2.43
N GLY A 25 -2.82 1.99 -3.10
CA GLY A 25 -2.87 3.43 -3.34
C GLY A 25 -3.00 4.24 -2.05
N ARG A 26 -3.82 3.76 -1.10
CA ARG A 26 -3.97 4.37 0.23
C ARG A 26 -2.65 4.35 1.00
N TRP A 27 -2.01 3.18 1.10
CA TRP A 27 -0.70 3.02 1.75
C TRP A 27 0.36 3.93 1.12
N LEU A 28 0.44 4.00 -0.21
CA LEU A 28 1.44 4.84 -0.88
C LEU A 28 1.17 6.34 -0.67
N ASN A 29 -0.09 6.77 -0.66
CA ASN A 29 -0.45 8.17 -0.44
C ASN A 29 -0.30 8.61 1.02
N GLU A 30 -0.74 7.79 1.96
CA GLU A 30 -0.94 8.19 3.37
C GLU A 30 0.27 7.84 4.24
N GLU A 31 0.93 6.71 3.98
CA GLU A 31 2.00 6.22 4.85
C GLU A 31 3.40 6.49 4.30
N ILE A 32 3.58 6.30 3.00
CA ILE A 32 4.90 6.35 2.36
C ILE A 32 5.18 7.71 1.73
N GLY A 33 4.26 8.16 0.88
CA GLY A 33 4.38 9.40 0.12
C GLY A 33 5.71 9.50 -0.63
N LYS A 34 6.18 10.74 -0.81
CA LYS A 34 7.48 11.04 -1.40
C LYS A 34 8.64 10.79 -0.42
N ASP A 35 8.42 10.96 0.88
CA ASP A 35 9.51 11.04 1.84
C ASP A 35 10.09 9.68 2.23
N LYS A 36 9.28 8.61 2.15
CA LYS A 36 9.70 7.25 2.54
C LYS A 36 9.87 6.30 1.37
N VAL A 37 9.63 6.72 0.12
CA VAL A 37 9.75 5.81 -1.04
C VAL A 37 11.16 5.21 -1.19
N ALA A 38 12.21 5.97 -0.85
CA ALA A 38 13.58 5.46 -0.88
C ALA A 38 13.84 4.33 0.13
N MET A 39 13.17 4.36 1.28
CA MET A 39 13.20 3.27 2.26
C MET A 39 12.56 2.00 1.69
N VAL A 40 11.45 2.15 0.96
CA VAL A 40 10.77 1.02 0.30
C VAL A 40 11.65 0.42 -0.81
N GLN A 41 12.37 1.23 -1.59
CA GLN A 41 13.33 0.73 -2.58
C GLN A 41 14.47 -0.08 -1.94
N ALA A 42 14.96 0.34 -0.77
CA ALA A 42 15.95 -0.41 -0.01
C ALA A 42 15.37 -1.74 0.49
N LEU A 43 14.12 -1.75 0.94
CA LEU A 43 13.40 -2.97 1.35
C LEU A 43 13.29 -3.97 0.19
N ILE A 44 12.85 -3.52 -0.99
CA ILE A 44 12.79 -4.33 -2.22
C ILE A 44 14.14 -4.98 -2.53
N SER A 45 15.23 -4.19 -2.45
CA SER A 45 16.59 -4.67 -2.69
C SER A 45 17.07 -5.70 -1.65
N SER A 46 16.54 -5.66 -0.43
CA SER A 46 16.86 -6.64 0.60
C SER A 46 16.15 -7.98 0.35
N VAL A 47 14.88 -7.93 -0.08
CA VAL A 47 14.08 -9.11 -0.40
C VAL A 47 14.60 -9.83 -1.64
N SER A 48 15.12 -9.12 -2.65
CA SER A 48 15.73 -9.77 -3.82
C SER A 48 16.90 -10.70 -3.46
N SER A 49 17.54 -10.47 -2.31
CA SER A 49 18.70 -11.23 -1.82
C SER A 49 18.34 -12.31 -0.77
N SER A 50 17.11 -12.33 -0.25
CA SER A 50 16.64 -13.26 0.79
C SER A 50 15.51 -14.17 0.28
N PHE A 51 15.22 -15.26 0.98
CA PHE A 51 14.04 -16.10 0.71
C PHE A 51 12.93 -15.89 1.73
N GLU A 52 13.24 -15.21 2.85
CA GLU A 52 12.25 -14.94 3.88
C GLU A 52 11.47 -13.66 3.53
N PRO A 53 10.13 -13.67 3.68
CA PRO A 53 9.34 -12.47 3.51
C PRO A 53 9.71 -11.45 4.60
N VAL A 54 9.67 -10.17 4.24
CA VAL A 54 9.91 -9.07 5.17
C VAL A 54 8.64 -8.29 5.36
N THR A 55 8.31 -7.97 6.61
CA THR A 55 7.15 -7.15 6.95
C THR A 55 7.59 -5.74 7.31
N LEU A 56 7.05 -4.75 6.60
CA LEU A 56 7.12 -3.35 6.96
C LEU A 56 5.83 -2.97 7.68
N LYS A 57 5.93 -2.72 8.99
CA LYS A 57 4.79 -2.31 9.80
C LYS A 57 4.43 -0.85 9.56
N GLY A 58 3.19 -0.61 9.17
CA GLY A 58 2.65 0.73 8.96
C GLY A 58 1.95 1.28 10.20
N GLN A 59 1.37 2.47 10.05
CA GLN A 59 0.45 3.04 11.04
C GLN A 59 -0.92 2.37 10.96
N GLU A 60 -1.40 2.10 9.75
CA GLU A 60 -2.71 1.49 9.50
C GLU A 60 -2.63 0.31 8.54
N ILE A 61 -1.59 0.22 7.70
CA ILE A 61 -1.46 -0.81 6.67
C ILE A 61 -0.06 -1.41 6.73
N ASP A 62 0.01 -2.71 6.92
CA ASP A 62 1.26 -3.47 6.84
C ASP A 62 1.54 -3.91 5.40
N LEU A 63 2.81 -3.86 5.01
CA LEU A 63 3.32 -4.48 3.78
C LEU A 63 4.07 -5.76 4.14
N ILE A 64 3.67 -6.88 3.55
CA ILE A 64 4.39 -8.15 3.60
C ILE A 64 4.97 -8.40 2.20
N LEU A 65 6.30 -8.35 2.10
CA LEU A 65 7.00 -8.44 0.82
C LEU A 65 7.78 -9.74 0.72
N SER A 66 7.49 -10.54 -0.29
CA SER A 66 8.25 -11.73 -0.68
C SER A 66 8.85 -11.56 -2.07
N LYS A 67 9.52 -12.58 -2.60
CA LYS A 67 10.01 -12.58 -3.99
C LYS A 67 8.90 -12.80 -5.02
N ASP A 68 7.75 -13.30 -4.59
CA ASP A 68 6.63 -13.65 -5.46
C ASP A 68 5.61 -12.51 -5.49
N GLU A 69 5.34 -11.88 -4.34
CA GLU A 69 4.27 -10.90 -4.20
C GLU A 69 4.52 -9.85 -3.11
N ALA A 70 3.77 -8.76 -3.20
CA ALA A 70 3.62 -7.74 -2.18
C ALA A 70 2.16 -7.76 -1.69
N LEU A 71 1.96 -8.08 -0.42
CA LEU A 71 0.66 -8.13 0.25
C LEU A 71 0.48 -6.93 1.18
N PHE A 72 -0.72 -6.36 1.19
CA PHE A 72 -1.09 -5.21 2.00
C PHE A 72 -2.27 -5.58 2.89
N GLU A 73 -2.14 -5.31 4.18
CA GLU A 73 -3.17 -5.66 5.18
C GLU A 73 -3.43 -4.47 6.10
N ALA A 74 -4.68 -3.99 6.13
CA ALA A 74 -5.11 -2.97 7.06
C ALA A 74 -5.22 -3.53 8.49
N HIS A 75 -4.81 -2.76 9.50
CA HIS A 75 -4.94 -3.14 10.91
C HIS A 75 -6.40 -3.30 11.34
N ALA A 76 -7.34 -2.67 10.64
CA ALA A 76 -8.78 -2.87 10.84
C ALA A 76 -9.21 -4.35 10.68
N LEU A 77 -8.48 -5.16 9.91
CA LEU A 77 -8.68 -6.63 9.86
C LEU A 77 -8.35 -7.33 11.18
N HIS A 78 -7.42 -6.78 11.96
CA HIS A 78 -6.93 -7.33 13.21
C HIS A 78 -7.60 -6.73 14.45
N GLN A 79 -8.50 -5.76 14.26
CA GLN A 79 -9.29 -5.23 15.36
C GLN A 79 -10.37 -6.26 15.69
N ASP A 80 -10.05 -7.09 16.69
CA ASP A 80 -10.89 -8.17 17.20
C ASP A 80 -12.37 -7.75 17.25
N ASN A 81 -13.21 -8.62 16.71
CA ASN A 81 -14.67 -8.49 16.53
C ASN A 81 -15.46 -8.34 17.85
N GLU A 82 -14.83 -7.95 18.96
CA GLU A 82 -15.47 -7.89 20.28
C GLU A 82 -16.22 -6.58 20.55
N ASP A 83 -15.92 -5.47 19.87
CA ASP A 83 -16.63 -4.19 20.03
C ASP A 83 -17.59 -3.83 18.85
N ILE A 84 -17.57 -4.59 17.75
CA ILE A 84 -18.40 -4.35 16.55
C ILE A 84 -19.71 -5.16 16.58
N LEU A 85 -20.29 -5.37 17.77
CA LEU A 85 -21.66 -5.91 17.90
C LEU A 85 -22.68 -4.86 18.35
N ALA A 86 -22.24 -3.64 18.68
CA ALA A 86 -23.12 -2.56 19.15
C ALA A 86 -23.62 -1.61 18.05
N TYR A 87 -23.07 -1.69 16.82
CA TYR A 87 -23.35 -0.76 15.72
C TYR A 87 -23.63 -1.47 14.38
N GLN A 88 -24.34 -2.60 14.42
CA GLN A 88 -24.71 -3.40 13.25
C GLN A 88 -25.79 -2.77 12.35
N ASP A 89 -26.02 -1.45 12.44
CA ASP A 89 -27.09 -0.75 11.69
C ASP A 89 -26.57 0.39 10.80
N ASP A 90 -25.26 0.56 10.66
CA ASP A 90 -24.69 1.55 9.73
C ASP A 90 -23.95 0.90 8.56
N GLU A 91 -24.28 1.40 7.38
CA GLU A 91 -23.90 1.06 6.01
C GLU A 91 -22.40 1.25 5.70
N LEU A 92 -21.52 1.12 6.70
CA LEU A 92 -20.08 1.37 6.63
C LEU A 92 -19.26 0.07 6.69
N MET A 93 -19.71 -0.98 6.01
CA MET A 93 -18.83 -2.12 5.76
C MET A 93 -17.76 -1.69 4.76
N LEU A 94 -16.50 -1.65 5.19
CA LEU A 94 -15.37 -1.49 4.28
C LEU A 94 -15.39 -2.65 3.26
N GLU A 95 -15.18 -2.34 1.98
CA GLU A 95 -15.07 -3.38 0.95
C GLU A 95 -13.84 -4.24 1.24
N GLU A 96 -13.85 -5.54 0.89
CA GLU A 96 -12.72 -6.44 1.16
C GLU A 96 -11.40 -5.91 0.57
N ASN A 97 -11.45 -5.26 -0.60
CA ASN A 97 -10.28 -4.65 -1.26
C ASN A 97 -9.71 -3.42 -0.53
N ASP A 98 -10.46 -2.82 0.41
CA ASP A 98 -10.01 -1.73 1.28
C ASP A 98 -9.33 -2.26 2.55
N LEU A 99 -9.48 -3.55 2.83
CA LEU A 99 -8.93 -4.24 3.98
C LEU A 99 -7.66 -5.00 3.63
N SER A 100 -7.63 -5.72 2.51
CA SER A 100 -6.41 -6.35 2.00
C SER A 100 -6.38 -6.45 0.48
N SER A 101 -5.17 -6.44 -0.08
CA SER A 101 -4.93 -6.68 -1.49
C SER A 101 -3.47 -7.07 -1.71
N GLY A 102 -3.18 -7.62 -2.88
CA GLY A 102 -1.84 -8.06 -3.26
C GLY A 102 -1.54 -7.74 -4.72
N CYS A 103 -0.26 -7.63 -5.04
CA CYS A 103 0.22 -7.58 -6.41
C CYS A 103 1.51 -8.39 -6.56
N GLY A 104 1.86 -8.79 -7.78
CA GLY A 104 3.11 -9.47 -8.05
C GLY A 104 4.31 -8.62 -7.64
N PHE A 105 5.41 -9.26 -7.24
CA PHE A 105 6.62 -8.56 -6.82
C PHE A 105 7.12 -7.58 -7.90
N GLU A 106 7.14 -8.01 -9.16
CA GLU A 106 7.57 -7.18 -10.29
C GLU A 106 6.67 -5.95 -10.49
N ASP A 107 5.34 -6.13 -10.45
CA ASP A 107 4.38 -5.02 -10.51
C ASP A 107 4.60 -4.00 -9.38
N PHE A 108 4.90 -4.50 -8.17
CA PHE A 108 5.20 -3.63 -7.03
C PHE A 108 6.52 -2.87 -7.21
N VAL A 109 7.58 -3.51 -7.71
CA VAL A 109 8.85 -2.85 -8.00
C VAL A 109 8.66 -1.74 -9.04
N ASP A 110 7.92 -2.04 -10.11
CA ASP A 110 7.63 -1.07 -11.17
C ASP A 110 6.82 0.12 -10.65
N LEU A 111 5.82 -0.13 -9.80
CA LEU A 111 5.05 0.92 -9.14
C LEU A 111 5.96 1.85 -8.31
N ILE A 112 6.79 1.28 -7.43
CA ILE A 112 7.63 2.06 -6.50
C ILE A 112 8.69 2.85 -7.24
N ASN A 113 9.31 2.29 -8.28
CA ASN A 113 10.26 3.01 -9.11
C ASN A 113 9.58 4.15 -9.88
N SER A 114 8.44 3.88 -10.50
CA SER A 114 7.68 4.89 -11.23
C SER A 114 7.22 6.03 -10.31
N TRP A 115 6.81 5.72 -9.08
CA TRP A 115 6.46 6.72 -8.06
C TRP A 115 7.67 7.53 -7.60
N HIS A 116 8.83 6.88 -7.38
CA HIS A 116 10.06 7.56 -7.02
C HIS A 116 10.47 8.56 -8.12
N GLU A 117 10.48 8.15 -9.39
CA GLU A 117 10.80 9.01 -10.52
C GLU A 117 9.82 10.19 -10.64
N PHE A 118 8.51 9.87 -10.59
CA PHE A 118 7.46 10.87 -10.61
C PHE A 118 7.61 11.87 -9.47
N SER A 119 7.98 11.44 -8.26
CA SER A 119 8.11 12.34 -7.10
C SER A 119 9.40 13.17 -7.09
N ALA A 120 10.45 12.69 -7.78
CA ALA A 120 11.70 13.41 -7.98
C ALA A 120 11.60 14.54 -9.03
N GLY A 121 10.52 14.58 -9.82
CA GLY A 121 10.35 15.60 -10.87
C GLY A 121 11.06 15.27 -12.18
N ARG A 122 11.27 13.97 -12.44
CA ARG A 122 11.68 13.45 -13.74
C ARG A 122 10.46 13.02 -14.55
#